data_AF-A0A8S3FTC8-F1
#
_entry.id   AF-A0A8S3FTC8-F1
#
_cell.length_a   1.000
_cell.length_b   1.000
_cell.length_c   1.000
_cell.angle_alpha   90.00
_cell.angle_beta   90.00
_cell.angle_gamma   90.00
#
_symmetry.space_group_name_H-M   'P 1'
#
loop_
_entity.id
_entity.type
_entity.pdbx_description
1 polymer ?
#
loop_
_entity_poly.entity_id
_entity_poly.type
_entity_poly.pdbx_seq_one_letter_code
_entity_poly.pdbx_strand_id
1 'polypeptide(L)' 'SKDSEHQLGYLDDAGVPQDSTTPTYAQTILYINNERWDGVPFILRAVIHFGC' A
#
# COMPACT_ATOMS: atom_id res chain seq x y z
N SER A 1 -6.17 5.30 29.83
CA SER A 1 -6.93 6.30 29.06
C SER A 1 -6.35 6.32 27.66
N LYS A 2 -7.11 5.77 26.70
CA LYS A 2 -6.91 5.71 25.23
C LYS A 2 -5.50 5.98 24.69
N ASP A 3 -4.86 4.90 24.24
CA ASP A 3 -3.70 4.89 23.34
C ASP A 3 -4.05 5.63 22.03
N SER A 4 -3.71 6.91 21.95
CA SER A 4 -4.04 7.78 20.81
C SER A 4 -2.96 7.81 19.72
N GLU A 5 -1.78 7.24 19.96
CA GLU A 5 -0.68 7.25 18.98
C GLU A 5 -0.83 6.20 17.86
N HIS A 6 -1.62 5.13 18.08
CA HIS A 6 -1.80 4.05 17.10
C HIS A 6 -2.85 4.32 16.00
N GLN A 7 -3.34 5.56 15.85
CA GLN A 7 -4.42 5.90 14.90
C GLN A 7 -4.09 7.07 13.95
N LEU A 8 -2.83 7.47 13.82
CA LEU A 8 -2.46 8.50 12.83
C LEU A 8 -2.50 7.90 11.41
N GLY A 9 -3.25 8.55 10.51
CA GLY A 9 -3.32 8.23 9.09
C GLY A 9 -2.24 8.92 8.26
N TYR A 10 -2.11 8.54 6.98
CA TYR A 10 -1.10 9.10 6.07
C TYR A 10 -1.17 10.64 5.92
N LEU A 11 -2.37 11.21 5.93
CA LEU A 11 -2.56 12.66 5.84
C LEU A 11 -2.30 13.39 7.17
N ASP A 12 -2.10 12.67 8.28
CA ASP A 12 -1.76 13.28 9.57
C ASP A 12 -0.25 13.56 9.70
N ASP A 13 0.58 13.00 8.82
CA ASP A 13 2.01 13.32 8.75
C ASP A 13 2.20 14.75 8.22
N ALA A 14 2.89 15.60 8.99
CA ALA A 14 3.14 17.00 8.64
C ALA A 14 3.95 17.18 7.34
N GLY A 15 4.68 16.15 6.89
CA GLY A 15 5.39 16.12 5.62
C GLY A 15 4.50 15.83 4.41
N VAL A 16 3.24 15.45 4.62
CA VAL A 16 2.31 15.06 3.56
C VAL A 16 1.32 16.20 3.27
N PRO A 17 1.19 16.64 2.00
CA PRO A 17 0.14 17.59 1.62
C PRO A 17 -1.27 17.04 1.94
N GLN A 18 -2.15 17.88 2.47
CA GLN A 18 -3.51 17.48 2.86
C GLN A 18 -4.40 17.06 1.67
N ASP A 19 -4.02 17.45 0.45
CA ASP A 19 -4.64 17.06 -0.81
C ASP A 19 -3.91 15.90 -1.51
N SER A 20 -2.95 15.26 -0.84
CA SER A 20 -2.21 14.12 -1.39
C SER A 20 -3.15 12.96 -1.72
N THR A 21 -3.05 12.47 -2.94
CA THR A 21 -3.79 11.31 -3.44
C THR A 21 -2.88 10.08 -3.56
N THR A 22 -1.70 10.11 -2.93
CA THR A 22 -0.75 9.00 -2.96
C THR A 22 -1.38 7.74 -2.36
N PRO A 23 -1.47 6.63 -3.10
CA PRO A 23 -2.08 5.41 -2.60
C PRO A 23 -1.19 4.77 -1.52
N THR A 24 -1.80 4.41 -0.39
CA THR A 24 -1.12 3.70 0.73
C THR A 24 -1.26 2.17 0.65
N TYR A 25 -2.05 1.69 -0.31
CA TYR A 25 -2.27 0.28 -0.58
C TYR A 25 -2.46 0.05 -2.08
N ALA A 26 -1.90 -1.03 -2.58
CA ALA A 26 -2.14 -1.50 -3.94
C ALA A 26 -2.18 -3.03 -4.01
N GLN A 27 -3.05 -3.55 -4.87
CA GLN A 27 -3.07 -4.94 -5.28
C GLN A 27 -3.17 -5.03 -6.80
N THR A 28 -2.39 -5.93 -7.38
CA THR A 28 -2.45 -6.22 -8.82
C THR A 28 -2.24 -7.70 -9.09
N ILE A 29 -2.70 -8.14 -10.26
CA ILE A 29 -2.42 -9.46 -10.81
C ILE A 29 -1.50 -9.24 -12.01
N LEU A 30 -0.31 -9.81 -11.94
CA LEU A 30 0.66 -9.77 -13.01
C LEU A 30 0.71 -11.14 -13.69
N TYR A 31 0.90 -11.12 -15.01
CA TYR A 31 1.16 -12.31 -15.80
C TYR A 31 2.54 -12.16 -16.43
N ILE A 32 3.38 -13.17 -16.26
CA ILE A 32 4.71 -13.18 -16.86
C ILE A 32 4.60 -13.86 -18.22
N ASN A 33 4.78 -13.10 -19.29
CA ASN A 33 4.67 -13.59 -20.66
C ASN A 33 5.94 -14.38 -21.06
N ASN A 34 6.04 -15.63 -20.62
CA ASN A 34 6.99 -16.62 -21.11
C ASN A 34 6.45 -18.04 -20.94
N GLU A 35 7.05 -19.02 -21.63
CA GLU A 35 6.58 -20.42 -21.65
C GLU A 35 6.48 -21.05 -20.26
N ARG A 36 7.37 -20.67 -19.33
CA ARG A 36 7.41 -21.26 -17.99
C ARG A 36 6.22 -20.83 -17.13
N TRP A 37 5.70 -19.62 -17.34
CA TRP A 37 4.69 -19.00 -16.48
C TRP A 37 3.42 -18.62 -17.26
N ASP A 38 3.23 -19.17 -18.45
CA ASP A 38 2.04 -18.93 -19.25
C ASP A 38 0.76 -19.33 -18.49
N GLY A 39 -0.21 -18.41 -18.46
CA GLY A 39 -1.46 -18.57 -17.71
C GLY A 39 -1.35 -18.49 -16.19
N VAL A 40 -0.16 -18.34 -15.58
CA VAL A 40 0.00 -18.33 -14.12
C VAL A 40 -0.16 -16.90 -13.55
N PRO A 41 -1.15 -16.64 -12.66
CA PRO A 41 -1.34 -15.32 -12.05
C PRO A 41 -0.40 -15.09 -10.87
N PHE A 42 0.31 -13.96 -10.88
CA PHE A 42 1.13 -13.47 -9.78
C PHE A 42 0.41 -12.34 -9.04
N ILE A 43 -0.04 -12.61 -7.83
CA ILE A 43 -0.75 -11.62 -7.00
C ILE A 43 0.29 -10.82 -6.22
N LEU A 44 0.41 -9.53 -6.53
CA LEU A 44 1.22 -8.59 -5.78
C LEU A 44 0.32 -7.79 -4.85
N ARG A 45 0.69 -7.71 -3.57
CA ARG A 45 0.05 -6.85 -2.57
C ARG A 45 1.13 -6.07 -1.84
N ALA A 46 0.91 -4.77 -1.72
CA ALA A 46 1.78 -3.88 -0.95
C ALA A 46 0.92 -2.92 -0.14
N VAL A 47 1.33 -2.72 1.10
CA VAL A 47 0.77 -1.73 2.02
C VAL A 47 1.92 -0.91 2.57
N ILE A 48 1.75 0.40 2.62
CA ILE A 48 2.64 1.27 3.38
C ILE A 48 2.04 1.37 4.77
N HIS A 49 2.83 1.02 5.78
CA HIS A 49 2.45 1.21 7.17
C HIS A 49 2.99 2.56 7.65
N PHE A 50 2.11 3.41 8.15
CA PHE A 50 2.46 4.67 8.80
C PHE A 50 2.21 4.48 10.29
N GLY A 51 3.28 4.52 11.08
CA GLY A 51 3.26 4.25 12.52
C GLY A 51 4.49 3.46 12.97
N CYS A 52 5.07 3.86 14.11
CA CYS A 52 5.99 3.05 14.92
C CYS A 52 5.20 2.58 16.15
#